data_AF-A0A4Q3CL67-F1
#
_entry.id   AF-A0A4Q3CL67-F1
#
_cell.length_a   1.000
_cell.length_b   1.000
_cell.length_c   1.000
_cell.angle_alpha   90.00
_cell.angle_beta   90.00
_cell.angle_gamma   90.00
#
_symmetry.space_group_name_H-M   'P 1'
#
loop_
_entity.id
_entity.type
_entity.pdbx_description
1 polymer ?
#
loop_
_entity_poly.entity_id
_entity_poly.type
_entity_poly.pdbx_seq_one_letter_code
_entity_poly.pdbx_strand_id
1 'polypeptide(L)' 'MAVIGTRGSPLALTQAHEVRSRLAQAHGVSQDAFAIRVIKTSGDAIQDRPLYEA' A
#
# COMPACT_ATOMS: atom_id res chain seq x y z
N MET A 1 -11.43 -12.87 2.08
CA MET A 1 -11.02 -11.84 1.10
C MET A 1 -10.55 -10.63 1.89
N ALA A 2 -9.35 -10.13 1.64
CA ALA A 2 -8.73 -9.06 2.45
C ALA A 2 -8.43 -7.83 1.59
N VAL A 3 -8.23 -6.69 2.24
CA VAL A 3 -7.86 -5.43 1.58
C VAL A 3 -6.49 -4.99 2.08
N ILE A 4 -5.58 -4.69 1.15
CA ILE A 4 -4.27 -4.11 1.42
C ILE A 4 -4.42 -2.59 1.24
N GLY A 5 -4.43 -1.86 2.36
CA GLY A 5 -4.34 -0.40 2.34
C GLY A 5 -2.91 0.05 2.07
N THR A 6 -2.70 0.98 1.15
CA THR A 6 -1.37 1.54 0.84
C THR A 6 -1.45 3.01 0.45
N ARG A 7 -0.32 3.74 0.51
CA ARG A 7 -0.22 5.10 -0.05
C ARG A 7 -0.22 5.04 -1.58
N GLY A 8 -0.55 6.17 -2.20
CA GLY A 8 -0.63 6.27 -3.67
C GLY A 8 0.69 6.47 -4.40
N SER A 9 1.84 6.55 -3.69
CA SER A 9 3.12 6.76 -4.35
C SER A 9 3.56 5.53 -5.16
N PRO A 10 4.33 5.69 -6.25
CA PRO A 10 4.77 4.56 -7.07
C PRO A 10 5.47 3.45 -6.28
N LEU A 11 6.32 3.82 -5.32
CA LEU A 11 6.99 2.86 -4.45
C LEU A 11 6.01 2.09 -3.55
N ALA A 12 5.04 2.79 -2.95
CA ALA A 12 4.06 2.17 -2.06
C ALA A 12 3.13 1.19 -2.81
N LEU A 13 2.83 1.49 -4.08
CA LEU A 13 2.08 0.57 -4.95
C LEU A 13 2.90 -0.68 -5.30
N THR A 14 4.17 -0.52 -5.66
CA THR A 14 5.08 -1.66 -5.90
C THR A 14 5.17 -2.57 -4.68
N GLN A 15 5.35 -1.99 -3.49
CA GLN A 15 5.38 -2.72 -2.23
C GLN A 15 4.06 -3.46 -1.96
N ALA A 16 2.91 -2.81 -2.21
CA ALA A 16 1.60 -3.44 -2.04
C ALA A 16 1.39 -4.63 -3.00
N HIS A 17 1.81 -4.49 -4.25
CA HIS A 17 1.78 -5.58 -5.24
C HIS A 17 2.68 -6.75 -4.84
N GLU A 18 3.86 -6.46 -4.29
CA GLU A 18 4.77 -7.50 -3.79
C GLU A 18 4.15 -8.27 -2.62
N VAL A 19 3.61 -7.57 -1.62
CA VAL A 19 2.91 -8.20 -0.49
C VAL A 19 1.73 -9.05 -0.97
N ARG A 20 0.94 -8.52 -1.91
CA ARG A 20 -0.18 -9.26 -2.53
C ARG A 20 0.27 -10.57 -3.15
N SER A 21 1.35 -10.53 -3.94
CA SER A 21 1.90 -11.72 -4.61
C SER A 21 2.35 -12.76 -3.59
N ARG A 22 3.07 -12.35 -2.54
CA ARG A 22 3.57 -13.24 -1.49
C ARG A 22 2.43 -13.87 -0.68
N LEU A 23 1.39 -13.11 -0.34
CA LEU A 23 0.22 -13.62 0.38
C LEU A 23 -0.57 -14.62 -0.49
N ALA A 24 -0.81 -14.31 -1.76
CA ALA A 24 -1.48 -15.20 -2.70
C ALA A 24 -0.74 -16.55 -2.81
N GLN A 25 0.59 -16.50 -2.94
CA GLN A 25 1.43 -17.70 -2.98
C GLN A 25 1.36 -18.50 -1.68
N ALA A 26 1.53 -17.84 -0.52
CA ALA A 26 1.56 -18.50 0.78
C ALA A 26 0.22 -19.19 1.14
N HIS A 27 -0.90 -18.66 0.64
CA HIS A 27 -2.23 -19.18 0.93
C HIS A 27 -2.82 -20.02 -0.22
N GLY A 28 -2.13 -20.16 -1.35
CA GLY A 28 -2.62 -20.94 -2.49
C GLY A 28 -3.90 -20.38 -3.13
N VAL A 29 -4.06 -19.04 -3.13
CA VAL A 29 -5.25 -18.36 -3.65
C VAL A 29 -4.89 -17.39 -4.78
N SER A 30 -5.87 -16.97 -5.58
CA SER A 30 -5.68 -15.89 -6.56
C SER A 30 -5.28 -14.58 -5.87
N GLN A 31 -4.47 -13.76 -6.54
CA GLN A 31 -4.19 -12.38 -6.11
C GLN A 31 -5.47 -11.54 -5.97
N ASP A 32 -6.55 -11.88 -6.69
CA ASP A 32 -7.83 -11.19 -6.60
C ASP A 32 -8.50 -11.34 -5.23
N ALA A 33 -8.07 -12.32 -4.42
CA ALA A 33 -8.50 -12.45 -3.02
C ALA A 33 -8.03 -11.28 -2.12
N PHE A 34 -7.12 -10.43 -2.64
CA PHE A 34 -6.49 -9.30 -1.97
C PHE A 34 -6.63 -8.03 -2.81
N ALA A 35 -7.65 -7.22 -2.51
CA ALA A 35 -7.83 -5.93 -3.17
C ALA A 35 -6.81 -4.90 -2.65
N ILE A 36 -6.22 -4.10 -3.53
CA ILE A 36 -5.37 -2.96 -3.14
C ILE A 36 -6.25 -1.70 -3.10
N ARG A 37 -6.21 -0.95 -2.00
CA ARG A 37 -6.89 0.35 -1.87
C ARG A 37 -5.89 1.42 -1.47
N VAL A 38 -5.88 2.52 -2.22
CA VAL A 38 -5.09 3.69 -1.88
C VAL A 38 -5.78 4.45 -0.74
N ILE A 39 -5.01 4.80 0.28
CA ILE A 39 -5.40 5.70 1.37
C ILE A 39 -4.54 6.97 1.29
N LYS A 40 -5.10 8.08 1.76
CA LYS A 40 -4.35 9.34 1.97
C LYS A 40 -3.97 9.47 3.43
N THR A 41 -2.75 9.90 3.67
CA THR A 41 -2.22 10.19 5.01
C THR A 41 -1.89 11.67 5.13
N SER A 42 -1.80 12.20 6.36
CA SER A 42 -1.34 13.59 6.59
C SER A 42 0.07 13.82 6.05
N GLY A 43 0.94 12.80 6.14
CA GLY A 43 2.30 12.84 5.58
C GLY A 43 2.35 12.99 4.06
N ASP A 44 1.29 12.64 3.33
CA ASP A 44 1.24 12.86 1.87
C ASP A 44 1.03 14.34 1.51
N ALA A 45 0.45 15.12 2.45
CA ALA A 45 0.18 16.55 2.29
C ALA A 45 1.36 17.44 2.71
N ILE A 46 2.27 16.94 3.55
CA ILE A 46 3.44 17.69 4.01
C ILE A 46 4.54 17.57 2.94
N GLN A 47 4.66 18.61 2.12
CA GLN A 47 5.68 18.72 1.06
C GLN A 47 6.45 20.05 1.13
N ASP A 48 6.02 20.94 2.01
CA ASP A 48 6.43 22.34 2.10
C ASP A 48 7.35 22.63 3.29
N ARG A 49 7.55 21.66 4.19
CA ARG A 49 8.39 21.81 5.39
C ARG A 49 9.06 20.50 5.81
N PRO A 50 10.13 20.55 6.61
CA PRO A 50 10.72 19.37 7.23
C PRO A 50 9.72 18.59 8.10
N LEU A 51 9.86 17.27 8.12
CA LEU A 51 8.97 16.39 8.87
C LEU A 51 8.99 16.61 10.39
N TYR A 52 10.09 17.14 10.95
CA TYR A 52 10.18 17.43 12.40
C TYR A 52 9.31 18.63 12.83
N GLU A 53 8.77 19.39 11.88
CA GLU A 53 7.91 20.57 12.11
C GLU A 53 6.41 20.27 11.91
N ALA A 54 6.07 18.99 11.71
CA ALA A 54 4.72 18.51 11.41
C ALA A 54 3.91 18.14 12.65
#